data_AF-A0A7W6ILM2-F1
#
_entry.id   AF-A0A7W6ILM2-F1
#
_cell.length_a   1.000
_cell.length_b   1.000
_cell.length_c   1.000
_cell.angle_alpha   90.00
_cell.angle_beta   90.00
_cell.angle_gamma   90.00
#
_symmetry.space_group_name_H-M   'P 1'
#
loop_
_entity.id
_entity.type
_entity.pdbx_description
1 polymer ?
#
loop_
_entity_poly.entity_id
_entity_poly.type
_entity_poly.pdbx_seq_one_letter_code
_entity_poly.pdbx_strand_id
1 'polypeptide(L)' 'MKRFDSGTLIPGSTWRAEAESEAEVVRRAVENMRNLNGETEVRPEMVERIKERIVDVDDMGRQTRH' A
#
# COMPACT_ATOMS: atom_id res chain seq x y z
N MET A 1 -11.50 -4.64 -5.76
CA MET A 1 -10.26 -4.99 -5.04
C MET A 1 -9.62 -3.70 -4.51
N LYS A 2 -8.75 -3.80 -3.51
CA LYS A 2 -7.99 -2.68 -2.97
C LYS A 2 -6.56 -2.73 -3.52
N ARG A 3 -5.99 -1.56 -3.82
CA ARG A 3 -4.61 -1.42 -4.27
C ARG A 3 -3.86 -0.33 -3.51
N PHE A 4 -2.60 -0.59 -3.18
CA PHE A 4 -1.64 0.41 -2.74
C PHE A 4 -0.43 0.42 -3.68
N ASP A 5 -0.03 1.61 -4.11
CA ASP A 5 1.14 1.85 -4.93
C ASP A 5 2.21 2.55 -4.06
N SER A 6 3.33 1.90 -3.74
CA SER A 6 4.31 2.46 -2.81
C SER A 6 4.98 3.72 -3.32
N GLY A 7 5.02 3.93 -4.64
CA GLY A 7 5.49 5.16 -5.27
C GLY A 7 4.74 6.42 -4.83
N THR A 8 3.51 6.27 -4.31
CA THR A 8 2.71 7.38 -3.75
C THR A 8 3.13 7.79 -2.34
N LEU A 9 3.95 6.96 -1.67
CA LEU A 9 4.48 7.20 -0.33
C LEU A 9 6.01 7.39 -0.35
N ILE A 10 6.72 6.58 -1.14
CA ILE A 10 8.18 6.55 -1.26
C ILE A 10 8.54 6.88 -2.71
N PRO A 11 9.05 8.10 -3.00
CA PRO A 11 9.47 8.47 -4.34
C PRO A 11 10.46 7.48 -4.96
N GLY A 12 10.19 7.05 -6.19
CA GLY A 12 11.05 6.08 -6.91
C GLY A 12 10.76 4.60 -6.60
N SER A 13 9.86 4.30 -5.66
CA SER A 13 9.44 2.93 -5.40
C SER A 13 8.46 2.42 -6.45
N THR A 14 8.69 1.21 -6.96
CA THR A 14 7.86 0.56 -8.01
C THR A 14 6.99 -0.57 -7.45
N TRP A 15 7.03 -0.80 -6.14
CA TRP A 15 6.29 -1.88 -5.51
C TRP A 15 4.81 -1.55 -5.38
N ARG A 16 3.96 -2.56 -5.47
CA ARG A 16 2.51 -2.41 -5.27
C ARG A 16 1.92 -3.65 -4.60
N ALA A 17 0.81 -3.46 -3.89
CA ALA A 17 0.01 -4.54 -3.33
C ALA A 17 -1.45 -4.43 -3.74
N GLU A 18 -2.03 -5.56 -4.13
CA GLU A 18 -3.45 -5.70 -4.46
C GLU A 18 -4.05 -6.86 -3.65
N ALA A 19 -5.21 -6.63 -3.04
CA ALA A 19 -5.94 -7.66 -2.30
C ALA A 19 -7.45 -7.36 -2.25
N GLU A 20 -8.23 -8.34 -1.80
CA GLU A 20 -9.69 -8.17 -1.65
C GLU A 20 -10.05 -7.22 -0.50
N SER A 21 -9.18 -7.11 0.52
CA SER A 21 -9.41 -6.28 1.69
C SER A 21 -8.29 -5.25 1.90
N GLU A 22 -8.67 -4.11 2.46
CA GLU A 22 -7.72 -3.06 2.85
C GLU A 22 -6.71 -3.57 3.87
N ALA A 23 -7.16 -4.39 4.84
CA ALA A 23 -6.30 -4.95 5.87
C ALA A 23 -5.14 -5.77 5.29
N GLU A 24 -5.42 -6.56 4.25
CA GLU A 24 -4.40 -7.38 3.59
C GLU A 24 -3.44 -6.52 2.75
N VAL A 25 -3.93 -5.45 2.10
CA VAL A 25 -3.06 -4.48 1.41
C VAL A 25 -2.13 -3.77 2.40
N VAL A 26 -2.66 -3.30 3.54
CA VAL A 26 -1.88 -2.67 4.61
C VAL A 26 -0.82 -3.62 5.15
N ARG A 27 -1.19 -4.87 5.44
CA ARG A 27 -0.25 -5.89 5.93
C ARG A 27 0.93 -6.06 4.97
N ARG A 28 0.66 -6.26 3.68
CA ARG A 28 1.71 -6.42 2.66
C ARG A 28 2.59 -5.18 2.55
N ALA A 29 2.01 -3.98 2.62
CA ALA A 29 2.75 -2.73 2.58
C ALA A 29 3.70 -2.58 3.78
N VAL A 30 3.23 -2.94 4.98
CA VAL A 30 4.05 -2.95 6.20
C VAL A 30 5.17 -3.99 6.12
N GLU A 31 4.88 -5.20 5.63
CA GLU A 31 5.89 -6.25 5.41
C GLU A 31 6.95 -5.78 4.40
N ASN A 32 6.54 -5.11 3.33
CA ASN A 32 7.44 -4.54 2.34
C ASN A 32 8.36 -3.46 2.92
N MET A 33 7.82 -2.53 3.72
CA MET A 33 8.64 -1.49 4.38
C MET A 33 9.68 -2.07 5.34
N ARG A 34 9.30 -3.11 6.10
CA ARG A 34 10.23 -3.82 6.99
C ARG A 34 11.38 -4.49 6.23
N ASN A 35 11.07 -5.12 5.09
CA ASN A 35 12.03 -5.91 4.33
C ASN A 35 12.91 -5.10 3.37
N LEU A 36 12.36 -4.07 2.71
CA LEU A 36 13.08 -3.35 1.64
C LEU A 36 13.81 -2.09 2.10
N ASN A 37 13.32 -1.43 3.17
CA ASN A 37 13.86 -0.14 3.59
C ASN A 37 14.78 -0.23 4.82
N GLY A 38 14.96 -1.42 5.39
CA GLY A 38 15.71 -1.59 6.65
C GLY A 38 15.03 -0.89 7.84
N GLU A 39 13.75 -0.56 7.70
CA GLU A 39 12.98 0.17 8.69
C GLU A 39 12.60 -0.81 9.82
N THR A 40 13.36 -0.77 10.91
CA THR A 40 13.19 -1.67 12.06
C THR A 40 11.88 -1.43 12.82
N GLU A 41 11.29 -0.24 12.67
CA GLU A 41 10.06 0.14 13.36
C GLU A 41 9.08 0.86 12.42
N VAL A 42 7.92 0.25 12.18
CA VAL A 42 6.84 0.88 11.39
C VAL A 42 5.97 1.70 12.32
N ARG A 43 6.13 3.02 12.26
CA ARG A 43 5.37 3.97 13.09
C ARG A 43 3.88 3.93 12.74
N PRO A 44 2.95 4.09 13.70
CA PRO A 44 1.51 4.08 13.44
C PRO A 44 1.08 5.07 12.37
N GLU A 45 1.70 6.25 12.32
CA GLU A 45 1.43 7.25 11.28
C GLU A 45 1.77 6.78 9.86
N MET A 46 2.72 5.86 9.69
CA MET A 46 3.05 5.28 8.38
C MET A 46 1.91 4.38 7.91
N VAL A 47 1.32 3.62 8.84
CA VAL A 47 0.15 2.78 8.56
C VAL A 47 -1.04 3.63 8.14
N GLU A 48 -1.30 4.74 8.84
CA GLU A 48 -2.36 5.68 8.46
C GLU A 48 -2.10 6.28 7.08
N ARG A 49 -0.87 6.72 6.79
CA ARG A 49 -0.49 7.23 5.47
C ARG A 49 -0.65 6.19 4.36
N ILE A 50 -0.44 4.91 4.64
CA ILE A 50 -0.71 3.81 3.70
C ILE A 50 -2.21 3.71 3.43
N LYS A 51 -3.04 3.66 4.48
CA LYS A 51 -4.51 3.56 4.35
C LYS A 51 -5.08 4.69 3.51
N GLU A 52 -4.65 5.93 3.74
CA GLU A 52 -5.09 7.11 2.97
C GLU A 52 -4.77 7.02 1.46
N ARG A 53 -3.81 6.17 1.08
CA ARG A 53 -3.36 5.99 -0.31
C ARG A 53 -3.86 4.69 -0.93
N ILE A 54 -4.66 3.90 -0.21
CA ILE A 54 -5.30 2.72 -0.77
C ILE A 54 -6.47 3.16 -1.64
N VAL A 55 -6.52 2.63 -2.85
CA VAL A 55 -7.56 2.92 -3.84
C VAL A 55 -8.34 1.68 -4.19
N ASP A 56 -9.62 1.86 -4.52
CA ASP A 56 -10.41 0.81 -5.13
C ASP A 56 -10.00 0.64 -6.60
N VAL A 57 -9.83 -0.62 -6.98
CA VAL A 57 -9.56 -1.04 -8.35
C VAL A 57 -10.57 -2.10 -8.78
N ASP A 58 -11.00 -1.98 -10.02
CA ASP A 58 -11.81 -2.97 -10.72
C ASP A 58 -10.97 -4.23 -11.04
N ASP A 59 -11.64 -5.32 -11.46
CA ASP A 59 -10.99 -6.57 -11.89
C ASP A 59 -9.92 -6.34 -12.99
N MET A 60 -10.13 -5.31 -13.82
CA MET A 60 -9.17 -4.90 -14.85
C MET A 60 -8.00 -4.02 -14.32
N GLY A 61 -7.84 -3.88 -13.00
CA GLY A 61 -6.76 -3.10 -12.37
C GLY A 61 -6.87 -1.58 -12.59
N ARG A 62 -8.03 -1.10 -13.06
CA ARG A 62 -8.29 0.33 -13.26
C ARG A 62 -8.76 0.93 -11.94
N GLN A 63 -8.18 2.07 -11.57
CA GLN A 63 -8.64 2.82 -10.41
C GLN A 63 -10.08 3.26 -10.63
N THR A 64 -10.99 2.81 -9.78
CA THR A 64 -12.38 3.25 -9.82
C THR A 64 -12.44 4.59 -9.10
N ARG A 65 -12.78 5.66 -9.83
CA ARG A 65 -13.16 6.93 -9.20
C ARG A 65 -14.51 6.71 -8.54
N HIS A 66 -14.55 6.88 -7.23
CA HIS A 66 -15.78 6.84 -6.45
C HIS A 66 -16.49 8.20 -6.47
#